data_AF-A0A3D2R4Y6-F1
#
_entry.id   AF-A0A3D2R4Y6-F1
#
_cell.length_a   1.000
_cell.length_b   1.000
_cell.length_c   1.000
_cell.angle_alpha   90.00
_cell.angle_beta   90.00
_cell.angle_gamma   90.00
#
_symmetry.space_group_name_H-M   'P 1'
#
loop_
_entity.id
_entity.type
_entity.pdbx_description
1 polymer ?
#
loop_
_entity_poly.entity_id
_entity_poly.type
_entity_poly.pdbx_seq_one_letter_code
_entity_poly.pdbx_strand_id
1 'polypeptide(L)'
;DRLDYLKELHLQSKAKGVKLGFKVVRGAYMEKENDRAQNMGYPTPICRDKKHTDEVFDSVITYILKNLNDIALFMGSHNEESTLKALELMEQHGIEKNDPRVWFGQLYG
;
A
#
# COMPACT_ATOMS: atom_id res chain seq x y z
N ASP A 1 -8.69 -3.64 6.32
CA ASP A 1 -8.15 -5.02 6.42
C ASP A 1 -6.76 -5.17 5.78
N ARG A 2 -6.44 -4.46 4.68
CA ARG A 2 -5.20 -4.65 3.91
C ARG A 2 -3.92 -4.44 4.71
N LEU A 3 -3.90 -3.48 5.63
CA LEU A 3 -2.76 -3.28 6.53
C LEU A 3 -2.54 -4.48 7.46
N ASP A 4 -3.62 -5.05 8.01
CA ASP A 4 -3.52 -6.20 8.91
C ASP A 4 -3.08 -7.44 8.14
N TYR A 5 -3.60 -7.63 6.92
CA TYR A 5 -3.15 -8.68 6.01
C TYR A 5 -1.65 -8.57 5.69
N LEU A 6 -1.16 -7.37 5.43
CA LEU A 6 0.27 -7.13 5.21
C LEU A 6 1.10 -7.51 6.45
N LYS A 7 0.67 -7.11 7.65
CA LYS A 7 1.36 -7.44 8.90
C LYS A 7 1.43 -8.94 9.12
N GLU A 8 0.33 -9.65 8.87
CA GLU A 8 0.27 -11.11 8.99
C GLU A 8 1.21 -11.79 7.99
N LEU A 9 1.17 -11.38 6.71
CA LEU A 9 2.10 -11.89 5.70
C LEU A 9 3.56 -11.63 6.06
N HIS A 10 3.86 -10.47 6.64
CA HIS A 10 5.21 -10.12 7.08
C HIS A 10 5.70 -11.05 8.21
N LEU A 11 4.85 -11.40 9.18
CA LEU A 11 5.20 -12.38 10.21
C LEU A 11 5.50 -13.75 9.60
N GLN A 12 4.65 -14.20 8.68
CA GLN A 12 4.83 -15.47 7.98
C GLN A 12 6.09 -15.49 7.11
N SER A 13 6.43 -14.37 6.46
CA SER A 13 7.63 -14.26 5.62
C SER A 13 8.90 -14.34 6.45
N LYS A 14 8.93 -13.70 7.63
CA LYS A 14 10.04 -13.83 8.58
C LYS A 14 10.25 -15.26 9.03
N ALA A 15 9.18 -15.98 9.39
CA ALA A 15 9.27 -17.39 9.79
C ALA A 15 9.83 -18.28 8.68
N LYS A 16 9.59 -17.93 7.41
CA LYS A 16 10.08 -18.66 6.24
C LYS A 16 11.43 -18.16 5.71
N GLY A 17 11.99 -17.09 6.27
CA GLY A 17 13.22 -16.46 5.78
C GLY A 17 13.11 -15.84 4.38
N VAL A 18 11.89 -15.47 3.95
CA VAL A 18 11.65 -14.88 2.62
C VAL A 18 11.38 -13.38 2.71
N LYS A 19 11.85 -12.62 1.72
CA LYS A 19 11.56 -11.20 1.56
C LYS A 19 10.29 -11.00 0.74
N LEU A 20 9.54 -9.95 1.06
CA LEU A 20 8.30 -9.62 0.37
C LEU A 20 8.51 -8.44 -0.58
N GLY A 21 7.64 -8.33 -1.58
CA GLY A 21 7.52 -7.15 -2.43
C GLY A 21 6.05 -6.81 -2.61
N PHE A 22 5.67 -5.55 -2.39
CA PHE A 22 4.29 -5.11 -2.53
C PHE A 22 4.16 -3.98 -3.55
N LYS A 23 3.30 -4.21 -4.54
CA LYS A 23 2.72 -3.14 -5.34
C LYS A 23 1.48 -2.59 -4.63
N VAL A 24 1.61 -1.42 -4.04
CA VAL A 24 0.54 -0.76 -3.30
C VAL A 24 -0.21 0.17 -4.25
N VAL A 25 -1.52 -0.02 -4.36
CA VAL A 25 -2.46 0.81 -5.15
C VAL A 25 -3.73 1.04 -4.33
N ARG A 26 -4.52 2.07 -4.66
CA ARG A 26 -5.80 2.35 -3.97
C ARG A 26 -6.93 1.37 -4.34
N GLY A 27 -6.91 0.86 -5.57
CA GLY A 27 -7.97 0.04 -6.15
C GLY A 27 -8.62 0.69 -7.37
N ALA A 28 -9.19 -0.14 -8.25
CA ALA A 28 -9.74 0.30 -9.54
C ALA A 28 -11.16 -0.23 -9.83
N TYR A 29 -11.77 -0.94 -8.88
CA TYR A 29 -13.03 -1.69 -9.10
C TYR A 29 -14.14 -1.29 -8.12
N MET A 30 -14.14 -0.04 -7.63
CA MET A 30 -15.03 0.41 -6.54
C MET A 30 -16.51 0.20 -6.86
N GLU A 31 -16.96 0.63 -8.05
CA GLU A 31 -18.37 0.49 -8.47
C GLU A 31 -18.77 -0.99 -8.57
N LYS A 32 -17.96 -1.79 -9.27
CA LYS A 32 -18.21 -3.23 -9.46
C LYS A 32 -18.29 -4.00 -8.14
N GLU A 33 -17.43 -3.69 -7.18
CA GLU A 33 -17.44 -4.34 -5.86
C GLU A 33 -18.64 -3.89 -5.01
N ASN A 34 -19.05 -2.62 -5.10
CA ASN A 34 -20.26 -2.12 -4.43
C ASN A 34 -21.53 -2.77 -5.00
N ASP A 35 -21.67 -2.81 -6.34
CA ASP A 35 -22.81 -3.44 -7.00
C ASP A 35 -22.92 -4.92 -6.63
N ARG A 36 -21.78 -5.62 -6.61
CA ARG A 36 -21.71 -7.02 -6.22
C ARG A 36 -22.14 -7.22 -4.76
N ALA A 37 -21.63 -6.39 -3.84
CA ALA A 37 -21.96 -6.44 -2.41
C ALA A 37 -23.47 -6.22 -2.19
N GLN A 38 -24.06 -5.25 -2.88
CA GLN A 38 -25.50 -5.00 -2.86
C GLN A 38 -26.30 -6.19 -3.39
N ASN A 39 -25.92 -6.74 -4.55
CA ASN A 39 -26.63 -7.87 -5.17
C ASN A 39 -26.57 -9.15 -4.34
N MET A 40 -25.47 -9.39 -3.63
CA MET A 40 -25.26 -10.59 -2.83
C MET A 40 -25.59 -10.41 -1.34
N GLY A 41 -25.94 -9.20 -0.91
CA GLY A 41 -26.34 -8.91 0.47
C GLY A 41 -25.22 -9.01 1.50
N TYR A 42 -23.96 -8.75 1.12
CA TYR A 42 -22.83 -8.72 2.05
C TYR A 42 -22.24 -7.30 2.18
N PRO A 43 -21.53 -6.97 3.28
CA PRO A 43 -20.92 -5.66 3.44
C PRO A 43 -19.91 -5.34 2.34
N THR A 44 -19.89 -4.11 1.83
CA THR A 44 -18.91 -3.71 0.82
C THR A 44 -17.47 -3.93 1.31
N PRO A 45 -16.58 -4.51 0.48
CA PRO A 45 -15.16 -4.63 0.82
C PRO A 45 -14.40 -3.31 0.59
N ILE A 46 -15.06 -2.30 0.01
CA ILE A 46 -14.46 -1.01 -0.29
C ILE A 46 -14.44 -0.15 0.98
N CYS A 47 -13.42 0.70 1.08
CA CYS A 47 -13.35 1.69 2.16
C CYS A 47 -14.58 2.61 2.12
N ARG A 48 -15.03 3.05 3.30
CA ARG A 48 -16.24 3.88 3.45
C ARG A 48 -16.24 5.17 2.62
N ASP A 49 -15.06 5.74 2.38
CA ASP A 49 -14.88 6.99 1.64
C ASP A 49 -13.43 7.09 1.12
N LYS A 50 -13.16 8.05 0.22
CA LYS A 50 -11.84 8.28 -0.37
C LYS A 50 -10.78 8.63 0.67
N LYS A 51 -11.13 9.41 1.69
CA LYS A 51 -10.20 9.83 2.74
C LYS A 51 -9.70 8.61 3.52
N HIS A 52 -10.60 7.70 3.86
CA HIS A 52 -10.24 6.43 4.49
C HIS A 52 -9.34 5.58 3.60
N THR A 53 -9.59 5.54 2.28
CA THR A 53 -8.69 4.88 1.33
C THR A 53 -7.29 5.47 1.37
N ASP A 54 -7.15 6.80 1.39
CA ASP A 54 -5.85 7.47 1.50
C ASP A 54 -5.16 7.16 2.83
N GLU A 55 -5.88 7.23 3.95
CA GLU A 55 -5.37 6.92 5.28
C GLU A 55 -4.81 5.49 5.34
N VAL A 56 -5.53 4.52 4.78
CA VAL A 56 -5.10 3.12 4.71
C VAL A 56 -3.90 2.95 3.78
N PHE A 57 -3.93 3.60 2.60
CA PHE A 57 -2.85 3.56 1.62
C PHE A 57 -1.53 4.10 2.21
N ASP A 58 -1.58 5.28 2.84
CA ASP A 58 -0.42 5.89 3.49
C ASP A 58 0.07 5.07 4.69
N SER A 59 -0.84 4.46 5.45
CA SER A 59 -0.48 3.60 6.58
C SER A 59 0.25 2.34 6.12
N VAL A 60 -0.16 1.75 5.00
CA VAL A 60 0.52 0.62 4.35
C VAL A 60 1.93 1.01 3.91
N ILE A 61 2.08 2.14 3.21
CA ILE A 61 3.39 2.64 2.77
C ILE A 61 4.30 2.90 3.98
N THR A 62 3.79 3.59 5.00
CA THR A 62 4.54 3.87 6.23
C THR A 62 5.04 2.58 6.89
N TYR A 63 4.20 1.54 6.94
CA TYR A 63 4.60 0.26 7.50
C TYR A 63 5.71 -0.41 6.67
N ILE A 64 5.61 -0.39 5.34
CA ILE A 64 6.63 -0.99 4.46
C ILE A 64 7.96 -0.24 4.58
N LEU A 65 7.94 1.10 4.54
CA LEU A 65 9.16 1.92 4.66
C LEU A 65 9.92 1.66 5.96
N LYS A 66 9.20 1.47 7.08
CA LYS A 66 9.78 1.09 8.37
C LYS A 66 10.37 -0.33 8.42
N ASN A 67 10.04 -1.16 7.44
CA ASN A 67 10.43 -2.57 7.37
C ASN A 67 11.11 -2.92 6.03
N LEU A 68 11.81 -1.96 5.39
CA LEU A 68 12.44 -2.15 4.07
C LEU A 68 13.49 -3.25 4.02
N ASN A 69 14.05 -3.65 5.17
CA ASN A 69 14.94 -4.80 5.20
C ASN A 69 14.21 -6.09 4.85
N ASP A 70 12.90 -6.17 5.06
CA ASP A 70 12.08 -7.36 4.89
C ASP A 70 11.07 -7.24 3.73
N ILE A 71 10.68 -6.01 3.38
CA ILE A 71 9.60 -5.73 2.43
C ILE A 71 10.03 -4.63 1.45
N ALA A 72 10.10 -4.95 0.16
CA ALA A 72 10.28 -3.95 -0.90
C ALA A 72 8.95 -3.26 -1.27
N LEU A 73 9.02 -1.98 -1.60
CA LEU A 73 7.90 -1.13 -1.96
C LEU A 73 7.88 -0.85 -3.46
N PHE A 74 6.72 -1.05 -4.09
CA PHE A 74 6.33 -0.40 -5.33
C PHE A 74 5.07 0.43 -5.07
N MET A 75 5.19 1.75 -5.12
CA MET A 75 4.10 2.69 -4.90
C MET A 75 3.44 3.07 -6.24
N GLY A 76 2.26 2.53 -6.50
CA GLY A 76 1.46 2.85 -7.68
C GLY A 76 0.45 3.97 -7.39
N SER A 77 0.80 5.23 -7.67
CA SER A 77 -0.06 6.39 -7.38
C SER A 77 0.25 7.60 -8.25
N HIS A 78 -0.80 8.30 -8.69
CA HIS A 78 -0.71 9.64 -9.29
C HIS A 78 -0.99 10.77 -8.28
N ASN A 79 -1.41 10.42 -7.05
CA ASN A 79 -1.70 11.41 -6.02
C ASN A 79 -0.38 12.00 -5.49
N GLU A 80 -0.18 13.30 -5.73
CA GLU A 80 1.01 14.06 -5.33
C GLU A 80 1.25 14.04 -3.82
N GLU A 81 0.21 14.26 -3.02
CA GLU A 81 0.29 14.31 -1.56
C GLU A 81 0.85 13.00 -0.97
N SER A 82 0.32 11.85 -1.38
CA SER A 82 0.86 10.55 -0.95
C SER A 82 2.31 10.34 -1.41
N THR A 83 2.67 10.81 -2.61
CA THR A 83 4.03 10.69 -3.14
C THR A 83 5.01 11.54 -2.33
N LEU A 84 4.66 12.80 -2.03
CA LEU A 84 5.47 13.69 -1.20
C LEU A 84 5.64 13.12 0.21
N LYS A 85 4.55 12.62 0.80
CA LYS A 85 4.59 11.98 2.12
C LYS A 85 5.51 10.75 2.15
N ALA A 86 5.52 9.95 1.09
CA ALA A 86 6.43 8.81 0.99
C ALA A 86 7.91 9.26 0.91
N LEU A 87 8.21 10.33 0.18
CA LEU A 87 9.55 10.93 0.09
C LEU A 87 9.99 11.51 1.44
N GLU A 88 9.11 12.22 2.14
CA GLU A 88 9.37 12.73 3.50
C GLU A 88 9.67 11.59 4.47
N LEU A 89 8.88 10.51 4.42
CA LEU A 89 9.12 9.32 5.23
C LEU A 89 10.45 8.65 4.90
N MET A 90 10.84 8.59 3.62
CA MET A 90 12.15 8.08 3.23
C MET A 90 13.28 8.91 3.84
N GLU A 91 13.20 10.23 3.71
CA GLU A 91 14.18 11.15 4.30
C GLU A 91 14.27 11.00 5.83
N GLN A 92 13.13 10.96 6.52
CA GLN A 92 13.06 10.80 7.99
C GLN A 92 13.70 9.50 8.49
N HIS A 93 13.69 8.43 7.68
CA HIS A 93 14.28 7.15 8.05
C HIS A 93 15.66 6.93 7.44
N GLY A 94 16.27 7.96 6.82
CA GLY A 94 17.59 7.86 6.19
C GLY A 94 17.63 6.91 5.01
N ILE A 95 16.52 6.77 4.28
CA ILE A 95 16.41 5.95 3.07
C ILE A 95 16.79 6.81 1.88
N GLU A 96 17.80 6.39 1.13
CA GLU A 96 18.26 7.09 -0.07
C GLU A 96 17.16 7.18 -1.13
N LYS A 97 17.12 8.30 -1.87
CA LYS A 97 16.11 8.52 -2.92
C LYS A 97 16.17 7.50 -4.05
N ASN A 98 17.33 6.86 -4.23
CA ASN A 98 17.59 5.82 -5.23
C ASN A 98 17.69 4.41 -4.61
N ASP A 99 17.17 4.21 -3.39
CA ASP A 99 17.17 2.89 -2.76
C ASP A 99 16.46 1.85 -3.67
N PRO A 100 17.14 0.76 -4.07
CA PRO A 100 16.59 -0.18 -5.05
C PRO A 100 15.38 -0.98 -4.53
N ARG A 101 15.05 -0.85 -3.24
CA ARG A 101 13.90 -1.49 -2.60
C ARG A 101 12.64 -0.62 -2.68
N VAL A 102 12.74 0.62 -3.17
CA VAL A 102 11.61 1.55 -3.29
C VAL A 102 11.44 2.00 -4.74
N TRP A 103 10.26 1.73 -5.30
CA TRP A 103 9.89 2.10 -6.66
C TRP A 103 8.62 2.95 -6.65
N PHE A 104 8.59 3.98 -7.48
CA PHE A 104 7.39 4.76 -7.78
C PHE A 104 6.90 4.41 -9.19
N GLY A 105 5.60 4.21 -9.34
CA GLY A 105 4.98 3.83 -10.61
C GLY A 105 3.72 4.61 -10.90
N GLN A 106 3.61 5.05 -12.15
CA GLN A 106 2.47 5.77 -12.70
C GLN A 106 2.06 5.13 -14.04
N LEU A 107 0.82 5.31 -14.45
CA LEU A 107 0.39 4.95 -15.79
C LEU A 107 1.10 5.85 -16.80
N TYR A 108 1.42 5.28 -17.97
CA TYR A 108 2.04 6.02 -19.07
C TYR A 108 1.01 6.94 -19.74
N GLY A 109 1.35 8.23 -19.90
CA GLY A 109 0.51 9.27 -20.48
C GLY A 109 0.23 10.40 -19.49
#